data_AF-A0A7S2GTG8-F1
#
_entry.id   AF-A0A7S2GTG8-F1
#
_cell.length_a   1.000
_cell.length_b   1.000
_cell.length_c   1.000
_cell.angle_alpha   90.00
_cell.angle_beta   90.00
_cell.angle_gamma   90.00
#
_symmetry.space_group_name_H-M   'P 1'
#
loop_
_entity.id
_entity.type
_entity.pdbx_description
1 polymer ?
#
loop_
_entity_poly.entity_id
_entity_poly.type
_entity_poly.pdbx_seq_one_letter_code
_entity_poly.pdbx_strand_id
1 'polypeptide(L)'
;EKQRRKREEEEQQLARRREDEAKRVRDKQQAKLDEEAKVHKEQRAGLSLLEAMIKFSAAMPEDYDWLKSSFENVLSETLPLTGAQQPGLQAEAERLLRQTEKYVDQVRKRHQQWQVWNLVKEQGLTDGGE
;
A
#
# COMPACT_ATOMS: atom_id res chain seq x y z
N GLU A 1 64.82 -11.91 24.65
CA GLU A 1 63.87 -10.77 24.78
C GLU A 1 63.32 -10.25 23.46
N LYS A 2 64.18 -9.85 22.49
CA LYS A 2 63.75 -9.37 21.15
C LYS A 2 62.79 -10.30 20.39
N GLN A 3 63.01 -11.61 20.42
CA GLN A 3 62.12 -12.58 19.76
C GLN A 3 60.74 -12.73 20.44
N ARG A 4 60.64 -12.50 21.76
CA ARG A 4 59.35 -12.55 22.47
C ARG A 4 58.49 -11.36 22.09
N ARG A 5 59.05 -10.14 22.11
CA ARG A 5 58.36 -8.92 21.67
C ARG A 5 57.84 -9.00 20.23
N LYS A 6 58.66 -9.54 19.31
CA LYS A 6 58.25 -9.72 17.91
C LYS A 6 57.05 -10.67 17.76
N ARG A 7 57.02 -11.77 18.51
CA ARG A 7 55.87 -12.71 18.51
C ARG A 7 54.62 -12.08 19.11
N GLU A 8 54.75 -11.34 20.20
CA GLU A 8 53.63 -10.63 20.85
C GLU A 8 53.03 -9.55 19.92
N GLU A 9 53.85 -8.82 19.17
CA GLU A 9 53.39 -7.85 18.17
C GLU A 9 52.69 -8.51 16.97
N GLU A 10 53.22 -9.62 16.45
CA GLU A 10 52.60 -10.39 15.36
C GLU A 10 51.24 -10.98 15.81
N GLU A 11 51.15 -11.47 17.04
CA GLU A 11 49.91 -12.00 17.62
C GLU A 11 48.86 -10.89 17.83
N GLN A 12 49.25 -9.72 18.34
CA GLN A 12 48.34 -8.57 18.44
C GLN A 12 47.87 -8.07 17.08
N GLN A 13 48.75 -8.01 16.07
CA GLN A 13 48.35 -7.64 14.72
C GLN A 13 47.39 -8.66 14.11
N LEU A 14 47.62 -9.95 14.32
CA LEU A 14 46.73 -11.00 13.84
C LEU A 14 45.37 -10.93 14.53
N ALA A 15 45.35 -10.68 15.85
CA ALA A 15 44.12 -10.51 16.62
C ALA A 15 43.30 -9.31 16.12
N ARG A 16 43.94 -8.15 15.91
CA ARG A 16 43.29 -6.96 15.34
C ARG A 16 42.74 -7.20 13.94
N ARG A 17 43.51 -7.86 13.07
CA ARG A 17 43.04 -8.21 11.72
C ARG A 17 41.83 -9.13 11.75
N ARG A 18 41.82 -10.12 12.65
CA ARG A 18 40.67 -11.02 12.83
C ARG A 18 39.45 -10.29 13.38
N GLU A 19 39.64 -9.36 14.30
CA GLU A 19 38.54 -8.55 14.86
C GLU A 19 37.95 -7.61 13.80
N ASP A 20 38.80 -6.91 13.03
CA ASP A 20 38.38 -6.05 11.93
C ASP A 20 37.65 -6.84 10.84
N GLU A 21 38.13 -8.05 10.50
CA GLU A 21 37.48 -8.93 9.54
C GLU A 21 36.13 -9.42 10.06
N ALA A 22 36.05 -9.87 11.32
CA ALA A 22 34.80 -10.28 11.95
C ALA A 22 33.79 -9.13 12.01
N LYS A 23 34.23 -7.91 12.31
CA LYS A 23 33.39 -6.71 12.28
C LYS A 23 32.88 -6.43 10.87
N ARG A 24 33.76 -6.44 9.86
CA ARG A 24 33.35 -6.24 8.45
C ARG A 24 32.34 -7.28 7.97
N VAL A 25 32.50 -8.54 8.39
CA VAL A 25 31.55 -9.61 8.06
C VAL A 25 30.19 -9.35 8.73
N ARG A 26 30.19 -8.97 10.02
CA ARG A 26 28.96 -8.61 10.74
C ARG A 26 28.26 -7.41 10.11
N ASP A 27 28.99 -6.34 9.82
CA ASP A 27 28.44 -5.12 9.22
C ASP A 27 27.83 -5.41 7.83
N LYS A 28 28.52 -6.21 7.01
CA LYS A 28 27.99 -6.64 5.70
C LYS A 28 26.74 -7.51 5.84
N GLN A 29 26.71 -8.39 6.84
CA GLN A 29 25.56 -9.26 7.06
C GLN A 29 24.36 -8.47 7.58
N GLN A 30 24.59 -7.52 8.49
CA GLN A 30 23.54 -6.61 8.97
C GLN A 30 22.99 -5.76 7.82
N ALA A 31 23.86 -5.18 6.99
CA ALA A 31 23.42 -4.38 5.85
C ALA A 31 22.57 -5.19 4.85
N LYS A 32 22.87 -6.48 4.64
CA LYS A 32 22.03 -7.36 3.82
C LYS A 32 20.66 -7.61 4.44
N LEU A 33 20.62 -7.90 5.74
CA LEU A 33 19.36 -8.11 6.47
C LEU A 33 18.48 -6.85 6.46
N ASP A 34 19.08 -5.68 6.62
CA ASP A 34 18.37 -4.40 6.61
C ASP A 34 17.78 -4.11 5.23
N GLU A 35 18.51 -4.42 4.15
CA GLU A 35 18.01 -4.26 2.78
C GLU A 35 16.88 -5.26 2.48
N GLU A 36 17.02 -6.52 2.87
CA GLU A 36 15.95 -7.53 2.74
C GLU A 36 14.69 -7.11 3.52
N ALA A 37 14.86 -6.62 4.75
CA ALA A 37 13.76 -6.13 5.57
C ALA A 37 13.05 -4.93 4.92
N LYS A 38 13.83 -4.02 4.30
CA LYS A 38 13.29 -2.87 3.55
C LYS A 38 12.47 -3.34 2.35
N VAL A 39 13.01 -4.25 1.53
CA VAL A 39 12.30 -4.81 0.37
C VAL A 39 11.01 -5.49 0.80
N HIS A 40 11.03 -6.29 1.87
CA HIS A 40 9.83 -6.92 2.40
C HIS A 40 8.78 -5.91 2.88
N LYS A 41 9.22 -4.82 3.51
CA LYS A 41 8.32 -3.74 3.94
C LYS A 41 7.67 -3.06 2.74
N GLU A 42 8.44 -2.74 1.69
CA GLU A 42 7.93 -2.14 0.45
C GLU A 42 6.92 -3.05 -0.25
N GLN A 43 7.22 -4.35 -0.36
CA GLN A 43 6.31 -5.34 -0.94
C GLN A 43 4.99 -5.45 -0.16
N ARG A 44 5.08 -5.53 1.17
CA ARG A 44 3.89 -5.63 2.04
C ARG A 44 3.01 -4.38 1.93
N ALA A 45 3.63 -3.21 1.88
CA ALA A 45 2.93 -1.95 1.64
C ALA A 45 2.23 -1.98 0.27
N GLY A 46 2.94 -2.38 -0.79
CA GLY A 46 2.35 -2.51 -2.13
C GLY A 46 1.12 -3.43 -2.17
N LEU A 47 1.21 -4.61 -1.55
CA LEU A 47 0.08 -5.55 -1.46
C LEU A 47 -1.11 -4.98 -0.70
N SER A 48 -0.85 -4.31 0.43
CA SER A 48 -1.91 -3.71 1.25
C SER A 48 -2.64 -2.61 0.48
N LEU A 49 -1.90 -1.80 -0.29
CA LEU A 49 -2.50 -0.78 -1.14
C LEU A 49 -3.31 -1.39 -2.29
N LEU A 50 -2.80 -2.42 -2.96
CA LEU A 50 -3.52 -3.12 -4.02
C LEU A 50 -4.83 -3.75 -3.51
N GLU A 51 -4.83 -4.32 -2.31
CA GLU A 51 -6.03 -4.86 -1.68
C GLU A 51 -7.08 -3.76 -1.44
N ALA A 52 -6.65 -2.59 -0.95
CA ALA A 52 -7.52 -1.44 -0.75
C ALA A 52 -8.08 -0.91 -2.08
N MET A 53 -7.26 -0.88 -3.14
CA MET A 53 -7.69 -0.53 -4.50
C MET A 53 -8.77 -1.49 -5.01
N ILE A 54 -8.57 -2.81 -4.86
CA ILE A 54 -9.55 -3.82 -5.29
C ILE A 54 -10.87 -3.61 -4.55
N LYS A 55 -10.83 -3.46 -3.22
CA LYS A 55 -12.04 -3.21 -2.40
C LYS A 55 -12.76 -1.95 -2.84
N PHE A 56 -12.03 -0.85 -3.03
CA PHE A 56 -12.62 0.42 -3.44
C PHE A 56 -13.16 0.40 -4.88
N SER A 57 -12.55 -0.38 -5.78
CA SER A 57 -13.03 -0.54 -7.16
C SER A 57 -14.43 -1.17 -7.25
N ALA A 58 -14.83 -1.92 -6.22
CA ALA A 58 -16.12 -2.58 -6.11
C ALA A 58 -17.15 -1.76 -5.31
N ALA A 59 -16.85 -0.50 -4.97
CA ALA A 59 -17.74 0.32 -4.16
C ALA A 59 -19.10 0.56 -4.83
N MET A 60 -20.14 0.52 -4.02
CA MET A 60 -21.52 0.78 -4.36
C MET A 60 -22.00 2.09 -3.71
N PRO A 61 -23.13 2.68 -4.18
CA PRO A 61 -23.62 3.94 -3.62
C PRO A 61 -23.78 3.98 -2.10
N GLU A 62 -24.12 2.84 -1.49
CA GLU A 62 -24.40 2.67 -0.07
C GLU A 62 -23.14 2.67 0.80
N ASP A 63 -22.01 2.20 0.27
CA ASP A 63 -20.76 2.06 1.01
C ASP A 63 -19.62 2.96 0.50
N TYR A 64 -19.84 3.69 -0.60
CA TYR A 64 -18.84 4.52 -1.27
C TYR A 64 -18.11 5.48 -0.34
N ASP A 65 -18.83 6.27 0.46
CA ASP A 65 -18.21 7.32 1.28
C ASP A 65 -17.29 6.72 2.37
N TRP A 66 -17.69 5.58 2.94
CA TRP A 66 -16.89 4.84 3.89
C TRP A 66 -15.67 4.19 3.22
N LEU A 67 -15.86 3.50 2.09
CA LEU A 67 -14.78 2.87 1.33
C LEU A 67 -13.77 3.90 0.81
N LYS A 68 -14.25 5.08 0.37
CA LYS A 68 -13.39 6.20 -0.06
C LYS A 68 -12.50 6.67 1.07
N SER A 69 -13.09 6.94 2.23
CA SER A 69 -12.35 7.37 3.42
C SER A 69 -11.32 6.31 3.84
N SER A 70 -11.72 5.04 3.86
CA SER A 70 -10.80 3.94 4.17
C SER A 70 -9.66 3.85 3.15
N PHE A 71 -9.94 4.04 1.86
CA PHE A 71 -8.96 3.99 0.80
C PHE A 71 -7.96 5.16 0.88
N GLU A 72 -8.46 6.38 1.11
CA GLU A 72 -7.63 7.58 1.29
C GLU A 72 -6.71 7.46 2.52
N ASN A 73 -7.20 6.87 3.61
CA ASN A 73 -6.37 6.58 4.77
C ASN A 73 -5.24 5.60 4.44
N VAL A 74 -5.55 4.47 3.78
CA VAL A 74 -4.53 3.50 3.35
C VAL A 74 -3.52 4.15 2.40
N LEU A 75 -3.97 5.00 1.47
CA LEU A 75 -3.07 5.77 0.61
C LEU A 75 -2.12 6.63 1.44
N SER A 76 -2.63 7.41 2.39
CA SER A 76 -1.78 8.30 3.19
C SER A 76 -0.72 7.57 4.02
N GLU A 77 -1.06 6.39 4.56
CA GLU A 77 -0.18 5.62 5.45
C GLU A 77 0.77 4.69 4.67
N THR A 78 0.28 4.07 3.60
CA THR A 78 0.95 2.93 2.96
C THR A 78 1.70 3.34 1.71
N LEU A 79 1.20 4.31 0.93
CA LEU A 79 1.82 4.76 -0.32
C LEU A 79 3.28 5.22 -0.13
N PRO A 80 3.65 6.00 0.91
CA PRO A 80 5.04 6.42 1.13
C PRO A 80 5.98 5.25 1.46
N LEU A 81 5.44 4.11 1.87
CA LEU A 81 6.21 2.92 2.25
C LEU A 81 6.51 1.99 1.06
N THR A 82 5.96 2.26 -0.13
CA THR A 82 6.09 1.40 -1.32
C THR A 82 7.38 1.62 -2.11
N GLY A 83 8.23 2.55 -1.69
CA GLY A 83 9.53 2.82 -2.31
C GLY A 83 9.41 3.23 -3.78
N ALA A 84 10.13 2.54 -4.66
CA ALA A 84 10.21 2.89 -6.08
C ALA A 84 8.86 2.80 -6.84
N GLN A 85 7.89 2.04 -6.32
CA GLN A 85 6.58 1.86 -6.95
C GLN A 85 5.62 3.02 -6.66
N GLN A 86 5.94 3.89 -5.70
CA GLN A 86 5.08 4.95 -5.21
C GLN A 86 4.46 5.81 -6.33
N PRO A 87 5.21 6.33 -7.32
CA PRO A 87 4.64 7.22 -8.32
C PRO A 87 3.61 6.51 -9.22
N GLY A 88 3.86 5.25 -9.57
CA GLY A 88 2.96 4.45 -10.39
C GLY A 88 1.67 4.09 -9.63
N LEU A 89 1.82 3.69 -8.37
CA LEU A 89 0.67 3.36 -7.51
C LEU A 89 -0.18 4.60 -7.20
N GLN A 90 0.44 5.77 -7.02
CA GLN A 90 -0.28 7.03 -6.84
C GLN A 90 -1.13 7.36 -8.08
N ALA A 91 -0.53 7.32 -9.27
CA ALA A 91 -1.23 7.63 -10.51
C ALA A 91 -2.43 6.70 -10.74
N GLU A 92 -2.27 5.40 -10.46
CA GLU A 92 -3.36 4.43 -10.61
C GLU A 92 -4.43 4.61 -9.53
N ALA A 93 -4.07 4.94 -8.29
CA ALA A 93 -5.02 5.27 -7.23
C ALA A 93 -5.87 6.49 -7.55
N GLU A 94 -5.26 7.56 -8.07
CA GLU A 94 -5.99 8.74 -8.52
C GLU A 94 -6.92 8.44 -9.69
N ARG A 95 -6.48 7.60 -10.63
CA ARG A 95 -7.32 7.14 -11.74
C ARG A 95 -8.52 6.34 -11.23
N LEU A 96 -8.28 5.44 -10.27
CA LEU A 96 -9.32 4.62 -9.67
C LEU A 96 -10.36 5.48 -8.92
N LEU A 97 -9.92 6.45 -8.12
CA LEU A 97 -10.81 7.42 -7.44
C LEU A 97 -11.82 8.04 -8.42
N ARG A 98 -11.31 8.57 -9.54
CA ARG A 98 -12.14 9.20 -10.57
C ARG A 98 -13.07 8.20 -11.27
N GLN A 99 -12.63 6.96 -11.48
CA GLN A 99 -13.44 5.94 -12.15
C GLN A 99 -14.57 5.44 -11.25
N THR A 100 -14.27 5.10 -9.99
CA THR A 100 -15.25 4.65 -9.01
C THR A 100 -16.27 5.73 -8.72
N GLU A 101 -15.85 6.98 -8.55
CA GLU A 101 -16.76 8.12 -8.35
C GLU A 101 -17.77 8.26 -9.50
N LYS A 102 -17.28 8.24 -10.75
CA LYS A 102 -18.15 8.28 -11.93
C LYS A 102 -19.10 7.10 -11.99
N TYR A 103 -18.64 5.90 -11.64
CA TYR A 103 -19.46 4.70 -11.62
C TYR A 103 -20.59 4.82 -10.59
N VAL A 104 -20.26 5.15 -9.34
CA VAL A 104 -21.22 5.31 -8.25
C VAL A 104 -22.26 6.38 -8.58
N ASP A 105 -21.84 7.52 -9.15
CA ASP A 105 -22.76 8.56 -9.60
C ASP A 105 -23.75 8.07 -10.67
N GLN A 106 -23.29 7.25 -11.61
CA GLN A 106 -24.16 6.66 -12.63
C GLN A 106 -25.18 5.70 -12.02
N VAL A 107 -24.75 4.87 -11.06
CA VAL A 107 -25.64 3.94 -10.35
C VAL A 107 -26.69 4.71 -9.54
N ARG A 108 -26.28 5.75 -8.79
CA ARG A 108 -27.18 6.64 -8.02
C ARG A 108 -28.25 7.26 -8.91
N LYS A 109 -27.85 7.85 -10.05
CA LYS A 109 -28.78 8.46 -11.01
C LYS A 109 -29.78 7.45 -11.58
N ARG A 110 -29.31 6.26 -11.96
CA ARG A 110 -30.19 5.19 -12.48
C ARG A 110 -31.19 4.74 -11.42
N HIS A 111 -30.76 4.60 -10.17
CA HIS A 111 -31.63 4.21 -9.07
C HIS A 111 -32.73 5.26 -8.84
N GLN A 112 -32.38 6.55 -8.82
CA GLN A 112 -33.35 7.64 -8.69
C GLN A 112 -34.36 7.66 -9.85
N GLN A 113 -33.91 7.50 -11.09
CA GLN A 113 -34.79 7.44 -12.26
C GLN A 113 -35.77 6.26 -12.17
N TRP A 114 -35.30 5.10 -11.71
CA TRP A 114 -36.13 3.92 -11.51
C TRP A 114 -37.18 4.14 -10.41
N GLN A 115 -36.80 4.76 -9.29
CA GLN A 115 -37.74 5.10 -8.21
C GLN A 115 -38.83 6.06 -8.69
N VAL A 116 -38.47 7.11 -9.43
CA VAL A 116 -39.43 8.06 -9.99
C VAL A 116 -40.37 7.38 -10.98
N TRP A 117 -39.84 6.54 -11.87
CA TRP A 117 -40.66 5.79 -12.83
C TRP A 117 -41.67 4.87 -12.16
N ASN A 118 -41.25 4.15 -11.10
CA ASN A 118 -42.16 3.30 -10.32
C ASN A 118 -43.27 4.12 -9.65
N LEU A 119 -42.91 5.25 -9.03
CA LEU A 119 -43.89 6.11 -8.35
C LEU A 119 -44.95 6.64 -9.32
N VAL A 120 -44.52 7.11 -10.51
CA VAL A 120 -45.44 7.57 -11.55
C VAL A 120 -46.35 6.44 -12.04
N LYS A 121 -45.82 5.22 -12.18
CA LYS A 121 -46.62 4.06 -12.57
C LYS A 121 -47.68 3.70 -11.53
N GLU A 122 -47.33 3.76 -10.25
CA GLU A 122 -48.26 3.49 -9.15
C GLU A 122 -49.36 4.57 -9.04
N GLN A 123 -49.01 5.84 -9.23
CA GLN A 123 -49.97 6.96 -9.23
C GLN A 123 -50.84 7.02 -10.50
N GLY A 124 -50.30 6.59 -11.65
CA GLY A 124 -51.06 6.51 -12.90
C GLY A 124 -52.02 5.31 -12.98
N LEU A 125 -51.83 4.29 -12.13
CA LEU A 125 -52.77 3.16 -11.97
C LEU A 125 -53.99 3.53 -11.13
N THR A 126 -53.95 4.61 -10.34
CA THR A 126 -55.07 5.04 -9.48
C THR A 126 -56.07 5.98 -10.15
N ASP A 127 -55.74 6.61 -11.29
CA ASP A 127 -56.61 7.59 -11.98
C ASP A 127 -57.44 7.00 -13.15
N GLY A 128 -57.38 5.67 -13.37
CA GLY A 128 -58.07 5.00 -14.49
C GLY A 128 -59.29 4.15 -14.10
N GLY A 129 -59.81 4.31 -12.89
CA GLY A 129 -60.86 3.45 -12.31
C GLY A 129 -62.05 4.21 -11.76
N GLU A 130 -62.75 4.99 -12.60
CA GLU A 130 -64.18 5.33 -12.46
C GLU A 130 -64.84 5.45 -13.84
#